data_AF-A0A0C1E4T2-F1
#
_entry.id   AF-A0A0C1E4T2-F1
#
_cell.length_a   1.000
_cell.length_b   1.000
_cell.length_c   1.000
_cell.angle_alpha   90.00
_cell.angle_beta   90.00
_cell.angle_gamma   90.00
#
_symmetry.space_group_name_H-M   'P 1'
#
loop_
_entity.id
_entity.type
_entity.pdbx_description
1 polymer ?
#
loop_
_entity_poly.entity_id
_entity_poly.type
_entity_poly.pdbx_seq_one_letter_code
_entity_poly.pdbx_strand_id
1 'polypeptide(L)'
;AGNQAQSGIAAIGEALLEDDRVTALGLHIEGFGDLRAFEALAARARELGKPIIALKVGKSAEAQAATVSHTASLAGGDAGAGALLSRLGIPRLDDLPSFLETLKLLHAAGRLPSNRIATISCSGGEASLAADTGHARKVEFPPLNERQKTDLRDAL
;
A
#
# COMPACT_ATOMS: atom_id res chain seq x y z
N ALA A 1 -13.09 -6.03 -9.50
CA ALA A 1 -13.63 -7.04 -10.43
C ALA A 1 -14.81 -7.68 -9.74
N GLY A 2 -16.06 -7.43 -10.18
CA GLY A 2 -17.31 -7.68 -9.44
C GLY A 2 -17.40 -9.05 -8.73
N ASN A 3 -18.14 -10.00 -9.30
CA ASN A 3 -18.26 -11.35 -8.71
C ASN A 3 -17.09 -12.28 -9.08
N GLN A 4 -16.11 -11.80 -9.85
CA GLN A 4 -14.94 -12.56 -10.33
C GLN A 4 -15.27 -13.85 -11.11
N ALA A 5 -16.48 -14.01 -11.65
CA ALA A 5 -16.92 -15.25 -12.30
C ALA A 5 -16.20 -15.56 -13.63
N GLN A 6 -15.74 -14.53 -14.33
CA GLN A 6 -15.06 -14.68 -15.64
C GLN A 6 -13.60 -14.23 -15.60
N SER A 7 -13.27 -13.20 -14.83
CA SER A 7 -11.90 -12.67 -14.73
C SER A 7 -11.59 -12.29 -13.29
N GLY A 8 -10.51 -12.88 -12.76
CA GLY A 8 -10.01 -12.58 -11.44
C GLY A 8 -9.29 -11.23 -11.39
N ILE A 9 -9.17 -10.66 -10.19
CA ILE A 9 -8.40 -9.42 -9.95
C ILE A 9 -6.96 -9.55 -10.46
N ALA A 10 -6.34 -10.72 -10.31
CA ALA A 10 -4.95 -10.94 -10.72
C ALA A 10 -4.75 -10.77 -12.24
N ALA A 11 -5.59 -11.41 -13.05
CA ALA A 11 -5.51 -11.30 -14.51
C ALA A 11 -5.77 -9.87 -15.02
N ILE A 12 -6.75 -9.18 -14.41
CA ILE A 12 -7.00 -7.77 -14.74
C ILE A 12 -5.79 -6.90 -14.35
N GLY A 13 -5.24 -7.12 -13.16
CA GLY A 13 -4.06 -6.41 -12.69
C GLY A 13 -2.85 -6.58 -13.61
N GLU A 14 -2.63 -7.80 -14.09
CA GLU A 14 -1.51 -8.12 -14.98
C GLU A 14 -1.65 -7.39 -16.31
N ALA A 15 -2.85 -7.40 -16.91
CA ALA A 15 -3.12 -6.65 -18.14
C ALA A 15 -2.94 -5.13 -17.95
N LEU A 16 -3.33 -4.59 -16.79
CA LEU A 16 -3.16 -3.15 -16.49
C LEU A 16 -1.69 -2.77 -16.27
N LEU A 17 -0.88 -3.66 -15.71
CA LEU A 17 0.54 -3.39 -15.44
C LEU A 17 1.35 -3.22 -16.73
N GLU A 18 0.93 -3.76 -17.85
CA GLU A 18 1.60 -3.58 -19.15
C GLU A 18 1.35 -2.19 -19.75
N ASP A 19 0.38 -1.42 -19.25
CA ASP A 19 0.15 -0.04 -19.71
C ASP A 19 1.15 0.90 -19.03
N ASP A 20 1.96 1.60 -19.82
CA ASP A 20 2.96 2.56 -19.33
C ASP A 20 2.37 3.74 -18.56
N ARG A 21 1.08 4.04 -18.73
CA ARG A 21 0.37 5.06 -17.94
C ARG A 21 0.11 4.61 -16.51
N VAL A 22 0.14 3.30 -16.25
CA VAL A 22 -0.02 2.73 -14.92
C VAL A 22 1.35 2.69 -14.24
N THR A 23 1.51 3.49 -13.19
CA THR A 23 2.77 3.58 -12.42
C THR A 23 2.71 2.85 -11.09
N ALA A 24 1.52 2.53 -10.59
CA ALA A 24 1.27 1.80 -9.36
C ALA A 24 -0.10 1.09 -9.44
N LEU A 25 -0.26 -0.03 -8.74
CA LEU A 25 -1.50 -0.80 -8.73
C LEU A 25 -2.08 -0.90 -7.33
N GLY A 26 -3.34 -0.51 -7.18
CA GLY A 26 -4.10 -0.67 -5.95
C GLY A 26 -5.13 -1.79 -6.07
N LEU A 27 -5.11 -2.75 -5.15
CA LEU A 27 -6.03 -3.87 -5.11
C LEU A 27 -7.03 -3.73 -3.96
N HIS A 28 -8.31 -3.50 -4.28
CA HIS A 28 -9.40 -3.67 -3.30
C HIS A 28 -9.83 -5.14 -3.30
N ILE A 29 -9.52 -5.86 -2.23
CA ILE A 29 -9.63 -7.32 -2.17
C ILE A 29 -10.75 -7.70 -1.18
N GLU A 30 -11.76 -8.41 -1.68
CA GLU A 30 -12.80 -9.05 -0.86
C GLU A 30 -12.44 -10.50 -0.57
N GLY A 31 -11.90 -11.22 -1.55
CA GLY A 31 -11.42 -12.59 -1.43
C GLY A 31 -10.27 -12.87 -2.41
N PHE A 32 -9.58 -13.99 -2.18
CA PHE A 32 -8.55 -14.50 -3.07
C PHE A 32 -9.10 -15.71 -3.83
N GLY A 33 -9.06 -15.65 -5.15
CA GLY A 33 -9.39 -16.79 -6.02
C GLY A 33 -8.16 -17.64 -6.29
N ASP A 34 -7.48 -17.39 -7.40
CA ASP A 34 -6.27 -18.11 -7.80
C ASP A 34 -5.00 -17.51 -7.17
N LEU A 35 -4.43 -18.23 -6.20
CA LEU A 35 -3.22 -17.80 -5.50
C LEU A 35 -1.97 -17.77 -6.39
N ARG A 36 -1.87 -18.66 -7.38
CA ARG A 36 -0.73 -18.68 -8.32
C ARG A 36 -0.79 -17.48 -9.25
N ALA A 37 -1.98 -17.07 -9.66
CA ALA A 37 -2.16 -15.84 -10.43
C ALA A 37 -1.73 -14.60 -9.63
N PHE A 38 -2.00 -14.55 -8.32
CA PHE A 38 -1.50 -13.46 -7.45
C PHE A 38 0.02 -13.46 -7.30
N GLU A 39 0.65 -14.65 -7.23
CA GLU A 39 2.11 -14.78 -7.25
C GLU A 39 2.71 -14.25 -8.55
N ALA A 40 2.15 -14.66 -9.69
CA ALA A 40 2.57 -14.20 -11.01
C ALA A 40 2.42 -12.68 -11.14
N LEU A 41 1.27 -12.13 -10.75
CA LEU A 41 1.04 -10.69 -10.72
C LEU A 41 2.10 -9.94 -9.91
N ALA A 42 2.39 -10.41 -8.68
CA ALA A 42 3.36 -9.77 -7.80
C ALA A 42 4.79 -9.85 -8.37
N ALA A 43 5.15 -10.96 -9.00
CA ALA A 43 6.43 -11.11 -9.67
C ALA A 43 6.54 -10.16 -10.87
N ARG A 44 5.52 -10.12 -11.72
CA ARG A 44 5.48 -9.27 -12.91
C ARG A 44 5.56 -7.79 -12.57
N ALA A 45 4.82 -7.35 -11.55
CA ALA A 45 4.87 -5.97 -11.07
C ALA A 45 6.27 -5.59 -10.57
N ARG A 46 6.99 -6.52 -9.93
CA ARG A 46 8.36 -6.31 -9.48
C ARG A 46 9.33 -6.17 -10.64
N GLU A 47 9.21 -7.00 -11.68
CA GLU A 47 10.00 -6.89 -12.91
C GLU A 47 9.80 -5.54 -13.59
N LEU A 48 8.56 -5.07 -13.64
CA LEU A 48 8.20 -3.76 -14.21
C LEU A 48 8.51 -2.57 -13.30
N GLY A 49 8.97 -2.81 -12.06
CA GLY A 49 9.21 -1.76 -11.07
C GLY A 49 7.93 -1.05 -10.59
N LYS A 50 6.74 -1.58 -10.88
CA LYS A 50 5.44 -0.98 -10.55
C LYS A 50 4.96 -1.53 -9.18
N PRO A 51 4.88 -0.71 -8.12
CA PRO A 51 4.47 -1.17 -6.80
C PRO A 51 2.98 -1.56 -6.78
N ILE A 52 2.67 -2.61 -6.01
CA ILE A 52 1.30 -3.03 -5.69
C ILE A 52 1.02 -2.76 -4.21
N ILE A 53 -0.16 -2.22 -3.90
CA ILE A 53 -0.70 -2.14 -2.55
C ILE A 53 -2.10 -2.75 -2.48
N ALA A 54 -2.53 -3.17 -1.29
CA ALA A 54 -3.84 -3.81 -1.10
C ALA A 54 -4.65 -3.18 0.03
N LEU A 55 -5.96 -2.99 -0.21
CA LEU A 55 -6.97 -2.75 0.81
C LEU A 55 -7.84 -4.01 0.92
N LYS A 56 -7.64 -4.79 1.99
CA LYS A 56 -8.38 -6.05 2.24
C LYS A 56 -9.56 -5.78 3.17
N VAL A 57 -10.76 -5.93 2.64
CA VAL A 57 -12.02 -5.85 3.41
C VAL A 57 -12.43 -7.24 3.92
N GLY A 58 -13.43 -7.33 4.81
CA GLY A 58 -13.84 -8.63 5.39
C GLY A 58 -12.99 -9.09 6.58
N LYS A 59 -12.44 -8.16 7.36
CA LYS A 59 -11.61 -8.45 8.54
C LYS A 59 -12.42 -8.90 9.76
N SER A 60 -13.58 -8.27 10.00
CA SER A 60 -14.42 -8.55 11.17
C SER A 60 -15.30 -9.78 10.95
N ALA A 61 -15.80 -10.39 12.03
CA ALA A 61 -16.70 -11.54 11.94
C ALA A 61 -18.00 -11.18 11.18
N GLU A 62 -18.50 -9.96 11.39
CA GLU A 62 -19.67 -9.40 10.72
C GLU A 62 -19.40 -9.18 9.23
N ALA A 63 -18.22 -8.67 8.89
CA ALA A 63 -17.82 -8.47 7.51
C ALA A 63 -17.56 -9.80 6.80
N GLN A 64 -17.00 -10.80 7.50
CA GLN A 64 -16.85 -12.17 6.99
C GLN A 64 -18.22 -12.79 6.71
N ALA A 65 -19.16 -12.68 7.64
CA ALA A 65 -20.53 -13.18 7.47
C ALA A 65 -21.27 -12.50 6.29
N ALA A 66 -21.11 -11.18 6.12
CA ALA A 66 -21.63 -10.44 4.97
C ALA A 66 -20.94 -10.83 3.65
N THR A 67 -19.66 -11.22 3.69
CA THR A 67 -18.91 -11.65 2.50
C THR A 67 -19.30 -13.07 2.07
N VAL A 68 -19.59 -13.96 3.04
CA VAL A 68 -20.07 -15.34 2.80
C VAL A 68 -21.38 -15.34 2.01
N SER A 69 -22.31 -14.43 2.31
CA SER A 69 -23.58 -14.35 1.59
C SER A 69 -23.47 -13.77 0.17
N HIS A 70 -22.40 -13.02 -0.14
CA HIS A 70 -22.27 -12.30 -1.41
C HIS A 70 -21.33 -13.00 -2.42
N THR A 71 -20.28 -13.70 -1.99
CA THR A 71 -19.21 -14.14 -2.93
C THR A 71 -18.89 -15.62 -2.95
N ALA A 72 -19.49 -16.48 -2.10
CA ALA A 72 -19.22 -17.93 -2.04
C ALA A 72 -17.73 -18.33 -1.99
N SER A 73 -16.82 -17.36 -1.79
CA SER A 73 -15.38 -17.51 -1.78
C SER A 73 -14.94 -17.83 -0.36
N LEU A 74 -15.16 -19.08 0.02
CA LEU A 74 -14.62 -19.74 1.20
C LEU A 74 -13.10 -19.91 1.04
N ALA A 75 -12.32 -18.82 1.01
CA ALA A 75 -10.87 -18.93 0.85
C ALA A 75 -10.10 -17.88 1.64
N GLY A 76 -9.79 -18.25 2.89
CA GLY A 76 -8.74 -17.65 3.71
C GLY A 76 -9.23 -16.63 4.72
N GLY A 77 -9.21 -17.00 6.01
CA GLY A 77 -9.37 -16.04 7.11
C GLY A 77 -8.33 -14.92 7.03
N ASP A 78 -8.57 -13.82 7.74
CA ASP A 78 -7.75 -12.59 7.69
C ASP A 78 -6.24 -12.86 7.88
N ALA A 79 -5.89 -13.83 8.74
CA ALA A 79 -4.51 -14.26 8.95
C ALA A 79 -3.86 -14.85 7.68
N GLY A 80 -4.58 -15.66 6.91
CA GLY A 80 -4.08 -16.23 5.65
C GLY A 80 -3.91 -15.18 4.56
N ALA A 81 -4.86 -14.25 4.46
CA ALA A 81 -4.77 -13.08 3.59
C ALA A 81 -3.53 -12.22 3.92
N GLY A 82 -3.32 -11.92 5.20
CA GLY A 82 -2.16 -11.17 5.68
C GLY A 82 -0.84 -11.88 5.38
N ALA A 83 -0.76 -13.19 5.65
CA ALA A 83 0.42 -14.00 5.37
C ALA A 83 0.75 -14.03 3.86
N LEU A 84 -0.25 -14.19 3.01
CA LEU A 84 -0.09 -14.16 1.56
C LEU A 84 0.44 -12.81 1.08
N LEU A 85 -0.23 -11.71 1.44
CA LEU A 85 0.18 -10.35 1.04
C LEU A 85 1.61 -10.05 1.50
N SER A 86 1.95 -10.43 2.73
CA SER A 86 3.31 -10.29 3.28
C SER A 86 4.34 -11.07 2.47
N ARG A 87 4.07 -12.34 2.15
CA ARG A 87 4.95 -13.19 1.33
C ARG A 87 5.16 -12.62 -0.07
N LEU A 88 4.13 -12.03 -0.67
CA LEU A 88 4.20 -11.40 -1.98
C LEU A 88 4.89 -10.03 -1.96
N GLY A 89 5.12 -9.45 -0.77
CA GLY A 89 5.65 -8.11 -0.61
C GLY A 89 4.64 -7.02 -0.97
N ILE A 90 3.34 -7.30 -0.85
CA ILE A 90 2.25 -6.35 -1.11
C ILE A 90 1.84 -5.73 0.23
N PRO A 91 2.10 -4.43 0.47
CA PRO A 91 1.66 -3.76 1.67
C PRO A 91 0.13 -3.73 1.77
N ARG A 92 -0.38 -4.10 2.94
CA ARG A 92 -1.79 -3.97 3.29
C ARG A 92 -2.05 -2.63 3.96
N LEU A 93 -3.09 -1.94 3.51
CA LEU A 93 -3.61 -0.71 4.10
C LEU A 93 -4.94 -1.03 4.79
N ASP A 94 -5.24 -0.31 5.87
CA ASP A 94 -6.40 -0.58 6.72
C ASP A 94 -7.60 0.32 6.43
N ASP A 95 -7.40 1.40 5.67
CA ASP A 95 -8.43 2.39 5.38
C ASP A 95 -8.30 2.97 3.97
N LEU A 96 -9.44 3.48 3.46
CA LEU A 96 -9.54 4.03 2.11
C LEU A 96 -8.75 5.33 1.91
N PRO A 97 -8.76 6.31 2.84
CA PRO A 97 -7.89 7.49 2.74
C PRO A 97 -6.41 7.12 2.57
N SER A 98 -5.85 6.28 3.44
CA SER A 98 -4.46 5.81 3.37
C SER A 98 -4.18 5.09 2.06
N PHE A 99 -5.12 4.27 1.57
CA PHE A 99 -5.00 3.57 0.30
C PHE A 99 -4.90 4.55 -0.89
N LEU A 100 -5.78 5.54 -0.95
CA LEU A 100 -5.77 6.54 -2.02
C LEU A 100 -4.54 7.46 -1.97
N GLU A 101 -4.17 7.96 -0.79
CA GLU A 101 -2.99 8.81 -0.64
C GLU A 101 -1.70 8.06 -0.94
N THR A 102 -1.61 6.77 -0.56
CA THR A 102 -0.46 5.94 -0.91
C THR A 102 -0.34 5.79 -2.44
N LEU A 103 -1.44 5.54 -3.16
CA LEU A 103 -1.39 5.47 -4.63
C LEU A 103 -0.94 6.78 -5.26
N LYS A 104 -1.43 7.92 -4.76
CA LYS A 104 -0.99 9.24 -5.23
C LYS A 104 0.51 9.45 -5.01
N LEU A 105 1.02 9.12 -3.82
CA LEU A 105 2.45 9.23 -3.52
C LEU A 105 3.29 8.31 -4.40
N LEU A 106 2.86 7.06 -4.59
CA LEU A 106 3.55 6.10 -5.47
C LEU A 106 3.55 6.57 -6.94
N HIS A 107 2.49 7.22 -7.40
CA HIS A 107 2.45 7.82 -8.73
C HIS A 107 3.38 9.03 -8.87
N ALA A 108 3.34 9.96 -7.90
CA ALA A 108 4.07 11.21 -7.98
C ALA A 108 5.57 11.07 -7.70
N ALA A 109 5.94 10.22 -6.74
CA ALA A 109 7.30 10.10 -6.23
C ALA A 109 7.91 8.69 -6.39
N GLY A 110 7.12 7.71 -6.82
CA GLY A 110 7.55 6.32 -6.86
C GLY A 110 7.72 5.72 -5.47
N ARG A 111 8.49 4.63 -5.38
CA ARG A 111 8.85 4.02 -4.10
C ARG A 111 9.86 4.90 -3.38
N LEU A 112 9.60 5.23 -2.12
CA LEU A 112 10.57 5.95 -1.31
C LEU A 112 11.84 5.11 -1.13
N PRO A 113 13.04 5.70 -1.31
CA PRO A 113 14.31 4.98 -1.24
C PRO A 113 14.69 4.59 0.19
N SER A 114 14.09 5.24 1.19
CA SER A 114 14.28 4.93 2.60
C SER A 114 13.07 5.35 3.43
N ASN A 115 13.05 4.92 4.68
CA ASN A 115 12.10 5.35 5.70
C ASN A 115 12.60 6.58 6.51
N ARG A 116 13.70 7.20 6.11
CA ARG A 116 14.27 8.38 6.76
C ARG A 116 13.63 9.62 6.13
N ILE A 117 12.82 10.32 6.92
CA ILE A 117 12.00 11.44 6.46
C ILE A 117 12.40 12.69 7.23
N ALA A 118 12.48 13.82 6.53
CA ALA A 118 12.54 15.14 7.15
C ALA A 118 11.19 15.84 6.96
N THR A 119 10.77 16.61 7.96
CA THR A 119 9.56 17.44 7.89
C THR A 119 9.95 18.90 8.07
N ILE A 120 9.24 19.79 7.39
CA ILE A 120 9.39 21.24 7.51
C ILE A 120 8.03 21.78 7.94
N SER A 121 8.03 22.59 8.99
CA SER A 121 6.84 23.09 9.66
C SER A 121 7.04 24.55 10.06
N CYS A 122 5.99 25.35 10.08
CA CYS A 122 6.02 26.73 10.55
C CYS A 122 5.86 26.84 12.08
N SER A 123 5.53 25.73 12.77
CA SER A 123 5.32 25.72 14.22
C SER A 123 5.86 24.45 14.89
N GLY A 124 6.16 24.57 16.18
CA GLY A 124 6.53 23.42 17.01
C GLY A 124 5.39 22.40 17.16
N GLY A 125 4.13 22.85 17.15
CA GLY A 125 2.96 21.95 17.30
C GLY A 125 2.77 21.00 16.13
N GLU A 126 2.88 21.51 14.91
CA GLU A 126 2.85 20.70 13.68
C GLU A 126 4.04 19.74 13.60
N ALA A 127 5.24 20.19 14.03
CA ALA A 127 6.43 19.33 14.10
C ALA A 127 6.23 18.17 15.07
N SER A 128 5.65 18.43 16.25
CA SER A 128 5.29 17.39 17.23
C SER A 128 4.25 16.43 16.68
N LEU A 129 3.20 16.92 16.02
CA LEU A 129 2.16 16.07 15.42
C LEU A 129 2.73 15.13 14.34
N ALA A 130 3.67 15.64 13.53
CA ALA A 130 4.36 14.82 12.54
C ALA A 130 5.22 13.73 13.22
N ALA A 131 5.93 14.08 14.29
CA ALA A 131 6.72 13.13 15.08
C ALA A 131 5.83 12.03 15.70
N ASP A 132 4.71 12.40 16.31
CA ASP A 132 3.74 11.48 16.91
C ASP A 132 3.12 10.54 15.87
N THR A 133 2.76 11.08 14.70
CA THR A 133 2.21 10.29 13.59
C THR A 133 3.22 9.26 13.07
N GLY A 134 4.51 9.62 13.08
CA GLY A 134 5.61 8.73 12.72
C GLY A 134 5.96 7.69 13.78
N HIS A 135 5.66 7.95 15.07
CA HIS A 135 6.10 7.11 16.20
C HIS A 135 5.63 5.66 16.09
N ALA A 136 4.36 5.44 15.72
CA ALA A 136 3.79 4.10 15.55
C ALA A 136 4.18 3.44 14.21
N ARG A 137 4.99 4.12 13.39
CA ARG A 137 5.39 3.68 12.05
C ARG A 137 6.89 3.44 12.03
N LYS A 138 7.37 2.66 11.06
CA LYS A 138 8.81 2.43 10.86
C LYS A 138 9.46 3.63 10.16
N VAL A 139 9.14 4.86 10.55
CA VAL A 139 9.72 6.10 9.99
C VAL A 139 10.78 6.62 10.95
N GLU A 140 11.90 7.09 10.42
CA GLU A 140 12.98 7.71 11.18
C GLU A 140 13.06 9.20 10.85
N PHE A 141 13.16 10.05 11.86
CA PHE A 141 13.43 11.48 11.71
C PHE A 141 14.89 11.76 12.11
N PRO A 142 15.86 11.64 11.17
CA PRO A 142 17.26 11.83 11.50
C PRO A 142 17.55 13.29 11.87
N PRO A 143 18.52 13.56 12.75
CA PRO A 143 18.97 14.92 13.01
C PRO A 143 19.55 15.53 11.72
N LEU A 144 19.40 16.85 11.58
CA LEU A 144 20.01 17.59 10.49
C LEU A 144 21.54 17.43 10.52
N ASN A 145 22.14 17.21 9.36
CA ASN A 145 23.59 17.23 9.21
C ASN A 145 24.12 18.68 9.19
N GLU A 146 25.44 18.85 9.32
CA GLU A 146 26.06 20.18 9.40
C GLU A 146 25.77 21.06 8.18
N ARG A 147 25.76 20.49 6.97
CA ARG A 147 25.39 21.22 5.76
C ARG A 147 23.95 21.72 5.82
N GLN A 148 23.00 20.85 6.18
CA GLN A 148 21.59 21.21 6.29
C GLN A 148 21.36 22.30 7.34
N LYS A 149 22.08 22.26 8.47
CA LYS A 149 22.01 23.31 9.49
C LYS A 149 22.50 24.66 8.96
N THR A 150 23.60 24.68 8.21
CA THR A 150 24.12 25.91 7.59
C THR A 150 23.16 26.43 6.53
N ASP A 151 22.80 25.60 5.55
CA ASP A 151 21.96 26.00 4.41
C ASP A 151 20.58 26.51 4.88
N LEU A 152 19.98 25.89 5.92
CA LEU A 152 18.69 26.35 6.48
C LEU A 152 18.82 27.67 7.27
N ARG A 153 19.94 27.93 7.94
CA ARG A 153 20.17 29.21 8.64
C ARG A 153 20.38 30.37 7.68
N ASP A 154 20.95 30.11 6.51
CA ASP A 154 21.16 31.14 5.50
C ASP A 154 19.87 31.50 4.76
N ALA A 155 18.90 30.57 4.70
CA ALA A 155 17.64 30.73 3.97
C ALA A 155 16.45 31.27 4.81
N LEU A 156 16.56 31.27 6.14
CA LEU A 156 15.51 31.66 7.10
C LEU A 156 15.95 32.89 7.91
#